data_AF-A0A927C7Z8-F1
#
_entry.id   AF-A0A927C7Z8-F1
#
_cell.length_a   1.000
_cell.length_b   1.000
_cell.length_c   1.000
_cell.angle_alpha   90.00
_cell.angle_beta   90.00
_cell.angle_gamma   90.00
#
_symmetry.space_group_name_H-M   'P 1'
#
loop_
_entity.id
_entity.type
_entity.pdbx_description
1 polymer ?
#
loop_
_entity_poly.entity_id
_entity_poly.type
_entity_poly.pdbx_seq_one_letter_code
_entity_poly.pdbx_strand_id
1 'polypeptide(L)'
;MDLYHYYEADLGPFRNLSGLNRSEARLIMEELRKDSVLFASRRPDGYMDIRRELEAKARAMFIQKGGMPVLSYPHYMTVGECAWIKEWYRDGREIRIPLGEFAGSSISFTYGDLFPTMRYKDGKPYRENVYTKREIEELIARHGLPQQWNPDGQGGPERYIEVQVWDDAVLRRYMPLES
;
A
#
# COMPACT_ATOMS: atom_id res chain seq x y z
N MET A 1 -0.61 -11.43 -13.36
CA MET A 1 -0.42 -11.13 -11.91
C MET A 1 -1.73 -10.58 -11.37
N ASP A 2 -2.02 -10.87 -10.11
CA ASP A 2 -3.20 -10.35 -9.40
C ASP A 2 -2.75 -9.44 -8.27
N LEU A 3 -3.61 -8.48 -7.92
CA LEU A 3 -3.43 -7.55 -6.83
C LEU A 3 -4.35 -7.90 -5.67
N TYR A 4 -3.83 -7.80 -4.44
CA TYR A 4 -4.55 -8.15 -3.23
C TYR A 4 -4.65 -6.97 -2.27
N HIS A 5 -5.88 -6.64 -1.87
CA HIS A 5 -6.16 -5.69 -0.79
C HIS A 5 -6.62 -6.45 0.45
N TYR A 6 -6.12 -6.09 1.63
CA TYR A 6 -6.48 -6.72 2.91
C TYR A 6 -7.20 -5.72 3.81
N TYR A 7 -8.19 -6.19 4.56
CA TYR A 7 -9.02 -5.36 5.41
C TYR A 7 -9.64 -6.16 6.56
N GLU A 8 -10.07 -5.45 7.60
CA GLU A 8 -10.88 -6.00 8.69
C GLU A 8 -12.33 -6.19 8.23
N ALA A 9 -12.90 -7.39 8.40
CA ALA A 9 -14.23 -7.72 7.90
C ALA A 9 -15.29 -6.69 8.31
N ASP A 10 -15.29 -6.28 9.58
CA ASP A 10 -16.28 -5.37 10.16
C ASP A 10 -16.18 -3.93 9.65
N LEU A 11 -15.00 -3.53 9.16
CA LEU A 11 -14.78 -2.18 8.62
C LEU A 11 -15.03 -2.13 7.10
N GLY A 12 -14.86 -3.24 6.41
CA GLY A 12 -14.95 -3.30 4.95
C GLY A 12 -13.70 -2.74 4.26
N PRO A 13 -13.61 -2.94 2.92
CA PRO A 13 -12.41 -2.68 2.15
C PRO A 13 -12.20 -1.21 1.82
N PHE A 14 -10.97 -0.88 1.42
CA PHE A 14 -10.53 0.40 0.86
C PHE A 14 -10.75 1.64 1.74
N ARG A 15 -10.93 1.48 3.06
CA ARG A 15 -10.88 2.60 4.01
C ARG A 15 -9.46 3.15 4.13
N ASN A 16 -9.30 4.46 4.03
CA ASN A 16 -7.99 5.10 4.01
C ASN A 16 -7.92 6.35 4.88
N LEU A 17 -7.03 6.34 5.88
CA LEU A 17 -6.83 7.49 6.78
C LEU A 17 -6.31 8.74 6.04
N SER A 18 -5.62 8.57 4.91
CA SER A 18 -5.12 9.71 4.13
C SER A 18 -6.24 10.49 3.43
N GLY A 19 -7.41 9.88 3.23
CA GLY A 19 -8.60 10.55 2.71
C GLY A 19 -9.39 11.37 3.73
N LEU A 20 -9.05 11.24 5.01
CA LEU A 20 -9.73 11.94 6.10
C LEU A 20 -9.01 13.24 6.46
N ASN A 21 -9.74 14.20 7.02
CA ASN A 21 -9.12 15.41 7.54
C ASN A 21 -8.24 15.10 8.77
N ARG A 22 -7.37 16.04 9.16
CA ARG A 22 -6.40 15.82 10.26
C ARG A 22 -7.09 15.42 11.57
N SER A 23 -8.22 16.03 11.89
CA SER A 23 -8.96 15.80 13.13
C SER A 23 -9.61 14.42 13.15
N GLU A 24 -10.28 14.04 12.05
CA GLU A 24 -10.88 12.71 11.87
C GLU A 24 -9.85 11.59 11.90
N ALA A 25 -8.74 11.76 11.16
CA ALA A 25 -7.66 10.79 11.15
C ALA A 25 -7.05 10.63 12.55
N ARG A 26 -6.94 11.70 13.33
CA ARG A 26 -6.44 11.65 14.71
C ARG A 26 -7.40 10.88 15.62
N LEU A 27 -8.70 11.15 15.53
CA LEU A 27 -9.73 10.46 16.32
C LEU A 27 -9.72 8.95 16.05
N ILE A 28 -9.69 8.55 14.77
CA ILE A 28 -9.63 7.12 14.40
C ILE A 28 -8.31 6.50 14.85
N MET A 29 -7.17 7.20 14.75
CA MET A 29 -5.91 6.69 15.29
C MET A 29 -5.94 6.53 16.82
N GLU A 30 -6.55 7.47 17.54
CA GLU A 30 -6.73 7.37 19.00
C GLU A 30 -7.62 6.18 19.38
N GLU A 31 -8.66 5.90 18.58
CA GLU A 31 -9.53 4.73 18.76
C GLU A 31 -8.80 3.42 18.44
N LEU A 32 -8.08 3.36 17.32
CA LEU A 32 -7.25 2.20 16.94
C LEU A 32 -6.13 1.92 17.95
N ARG A 33 -5.63 2.94 18.67
CA ARG A 33 -4.65 2.77 19.76
C ARG A 33 -5.25 2.09 21.00
N LYS A 34 -6.55 2.22 21.23
CA LYS A 34 -7.25 1.57 22.35
C LYS A 34 -7.50 0.09 22.10
N ASP A 35 -7.58 -0.33 20.83
CA ASP A 35 -7.69 -1.74 20.43
C ASP A 35 -6.28 -2.29 20.12
N SER A 36 -5.60 -2.80 21.16
CA SER A 36 -4.22 -3.28 21.12
C SER A 36 -3.98 -4.50 20.20
N VAL A 37 -5.05 -5.08 19.65
CA VAL A 37 -5.01 -6.26 18.79
C VAL A 37 -4.62 -5.92 17.35
N LEU A 38 -4.93 -4.70 16.88
CA LEU A 38 -4.62 -4.29 15.51
C LEU A 38 -3.19 -3.73 15.40
N PHE A 39 -2.43 -4.13 14.36
CA PHE A 39 -1.07 -3.63 14.12
C PHE A 39 -1.02 -2.09 14.02
N ALA A 40 -2.13 -1.47 13.61
CA ALA A 40 -2.30 -0.01 13.54
C ALA A 40 -2.13 0.70 14.90
N SER A 41 -2.35 0.02 16.03
CA SER A 41 -2.22 0.56 17.39
C SER A 41 -0.78 0.97 17.74
N ARG A 42 0.23 0.46 17.01
CA ARG A 42 1.66 0.68 17.28
C ARG A 42 2.27 1.89 16.55
N ARG A 43 1.45 2.70 15.87
CA ARG A 43 1.94 3.81 15.04
C ARG A 43 2.41 5.01 15.89
N PRO A 44 3.65 5.52 15.68
CA PRO A 44 4.22 6.62 16.45
C PRO A 44 3.48 7.93 16.18
N ASP A 45 3.64 8.91 17.07
CA ASP A 45 3.16 10.27 16.84
C ASP A 45 3.80 10.87 15.58
N GLY A 46 3.03 11.67 14.83
CA GLY A 46 3.45 12.21 13.53
C GLY A 46 3.41 11.22 12.36
N TYR A 47 2.94 9.97 12.57
CA TYR A 47 2.82 8.96 11.50
C TYR A 47 2.08 9.48 10.26
N MET A 48 0.96 10.19 10.45
CA MET A 48 0.15 10.69 9.33
C MET A 48 0.82 11.83 8.56
N ASP A 49 1.64 12.65 9.22
CA ASP A 49 2.39 13.70 8.53
C ASP A 49 3.46 13.08 7.64
N ILE A 50 4.24 12.12 8.18
CA ILE A 50 5.23 11.36 7.41
C ILE A 50 4.55 10.61 6.26
N ARG A 51 3.39 9.98 6.51
CA ARG A 51 2.64 9.25 5.48
C ARG A 51 2.28 10.14 4.31
N ARG A 52 1.69 11.30 4.58
CA ARG A 52 1.27 12.26 3.55
C ARG A 52 2.46 12.81 2.77
N GLU A 53 3.59 13.06 3.44
CA GLU A 53 4.83 13.46 2.77
C GLU A 53 5.33 12.38 1.80
N LEU A 54 5.39 11.14 2.25
CA LEU A 54 5.82 10.01 1.41
C LEU A 54 4.86 9.74 0.26
N GLU A 55 3.56 9.81 0.49
CA GLU A 55 2.53 9.71 -0.56
C GLU A 55 2.69 10.81 -1.61
N ALA A 56 2.88 12.07 -1.18
CA ALA A 56 3.11 13.19 -2.09
C ALA A 56 4.38 13.00 -2.92
N LYS A 57 5.47 12.53 -2.29
CA LYS A 57 6.73 12.20 -2.97
C LYS A 57 6.53 11.08 -4.00
N ALA A 58 5.84 10.00 -3.62
CA ALA A 58 5.55 8.89 -4.52
C ALA A 58 4.69 9.33 -5.71
N ARG A 59 3.65 10.13 -5.46
CA ARG A 59 2.79 10.71 -6.50
C ARG A 59 3.58 11.57 -7.48
N ALA A 60 4.48 12.42 -6.97
CA ALA A 60 5.33 13.27 -7.81
C ALA A 60 6.27 12.44 -8.70
N MET A 61 6.94 11.42 -8.13
CA MET A 61 7.77 10.48 -8.90
C MET A 61 6.97 9.74 -9.97
N PHE A 62 5.76 9.29 -9.63
CA PHE A 62 4.89 8.60 -10.57
C PHE A 62 4.48 9.50 -11.74
N ILE A 63 4.12 10.77 -11.48
CA ILE A 63 3.81 11.76 -12.51
C ILE A 63 5.01 12.00 -13.44
N GLN A 64 6.23 12.09 -12.89
CA GLN A 64 7.45 12.24 -13.69
C GLN A 64 7.68 11.06 -14.64
N LYS A 65 7.16 9.88 -14.31
CA LYS A 65 7.20 8.67 -15.14
C LYS A 65 6.01 8.52 -16.09
N GLY A 66 5.17 9.56 -16.23
CA GLY A 66 3.99 9.55 -17.10
C GLY A 66 2.71 9.02 -16.44
N GLY A 67 2.71 8.82 -15.12
CA GLY A 67 1.52 8.52 -14.35
C GLY A 67 0.51 9.67 -14.38
N MET A 68 -0.78 9.34 -14.30
CA MET A 68 -1.91 10.27 -14.29
C MET A 68 -2.80 10.02 -13.06
N PRO A 69 -2.28 10.25 -11.84
CA PRO A 69 -3.02 10.02 -10.60
C PRO A 69 -4.20 10.99 -10.45
N VAL A 70 -5.42 10.46 -10.36
CA VAL A 70 -6.66 11.22 -10.16
C VAL A 70 -6.80 11.63 -8.70
N LEU A 71 -6.51 10.70 -7.78
CA LEU A 71 -6.55 10.92 -6.34
C LEU A 71 -5.30 11.66 -5.84
N SER A 72 -5.44 12.36 -4.72
CA SER A 72 -4.34 12.98 -3.99
C SER A 72 -3.60 12.00 -3.06
N TYR A 73 -4.24 10.88 -2.73
CA TYR A 73 -3.70 9.78 -1.94
C TYR A 73 -4.00 8.44 -2.62
N PRO A 74 -3.18 7.40 -2.43
CA PRO A 74 -3.43 6.11 -3.07
C PRO A 74 -4.20 5.17 -2.14
N HIS A 75 -4.99 4.28 -2.72
CA HIS A 75 -5.36 3.03 -2.05
C HIS A 75 -4.23 2.01 -2.20
N TYR A 76 -4.09 1.14 -1.20
CA TYR A 76 -2.96 0.22 -1.12
C TYR A 76 -3.39 -1.21 -1.41
N MET A 77 -2.60 -1.87 -2.25
CA MET A 77 -2.71 -3.31 -2.53
C MET A 77 -1.30 -3.93 -2.54
N THR A 78 -1.22 -5.23 -2.73
CA THR A 78 0.03 -5.96 -2.93
C THR A 78 0.03 -6.72 -4.24
N VAL A 79 1.20 -6.89 -4.86
CA VAL A 79 1.36 -7.82 -5.99
C VAL A 79 1.46 -9.24 -5.44
N GLY A 80 0.49 -10.09 -5.78
CA GLY A 80 0.40 -11.45 -5.24
C GLY A 80 -0.12 -11.48 -3.80
N GLU A 81 -0.45 -12.69 -3.33
CA GLU A 81 -0.94 -12.90 -1.97
C GLU A 81 0.18 -12.68 -0.94
N CYS A 82 -0.18 -12.19 0.25
CA CYS A 82 0.71 -11.91 1.37
C CYS A 82 -0.02 -12.21 2.68
N ALA A 83 0.03 -13.48 3.10
CA ALA A 83 -0.60 -13.96 4.33
C ALA A 83 -0.21 -13.13 5.57
N TRP A 84 1.03 -12.65 5.62
CA TRP A 84 1.51 -11.82 6.72
C TRP A 84 0.71 -10.53 6.93
N ILE A 85 0.24 -9.86 5.86
CA ILE A 85 -0.61 -8.66 6.01
C ILE A 85 -2.00 -9.04 6.51
N LYS A 86 -2.53 -10.18 6.07
CA LYS A 86 -3.84 -10.67 6.50
C LYS A 86 -3.89 -10.92 8.01
N GLU A 87 -2.77 -11.38 8.59
CA GLU A 87 -2.59 -11.57 10.04
C GLU A 87 -2.60 -10.26 10.85
N TRP A 88 -2.58 -9.08 10.22
CA TRP A 88 -2.66 -7.80 10.94
C TRP A 88 -4.06 -7.46 11.44
N TYR A 89 -5.06 -8.22 10.99
CA TYR A 89 -6.48 -8.03 11.26
C TYR A 89 -7.03 -9.18 12.11
N ARG A 90 -8.11 -8.93 12.85
CA ARG A 90 -8.76 -9.93 13.70
C ARG A 90 -9.55 -10.92 12.86
N ASP A 91 -10.40 -10.44 11.95
CA ASP A 91 -11.04 -11.20 10.88
C ASP A 91 -10.57 -10.66 9.52
N GLY A 92 -9.31 -10.97 9.19
CA GLY A 92 -8.67 -10.52 7.95
C GLY A 92 -9.33 -11.08 6.70
N ARG A 93 -9.87 -10.20 5.88
CA ARG A 93 -10.43 -10.50 4.56
C ARG A 93 -9.56 -9.92 3.46
N GLU A 94 -9.76 -10.43 2.25
CA GLU A 94 -8.98 -10.01 1.10
C GLU A 94 -9.86 -9.85 -0.15
N ILE A 95 -9.44 -8.94 -1.02
CA ILE A 95 -10.01 -8.74 -2.35
C ILE A 95 -8.90 -8.95 -3.36
N ARG A 96 -9.18 -9.81 -4.34
CA ARG A 96 -8.31 -10.09 -5.47
C ARG A 96 -8.83 -9.38 -6.71
N ILE A 97 -7.98 -8.57 -7.34
CA ILE A 97 -8.30 -7.88 -8.60
C ILE A 97 -7.19 -8.16 -9.61
N PRO A 98 -7.49 -8.61 -10.83
CA PRO A 98 -6.49 -8.79 -11.87
C PRO A 98 -5.76 -7.48 -12.17
N LEU A 99 -4.43 -7.51 -12.27
CA LEU A 99 -3.62 -6.33 -12.62
C LEU A 99 -4.02 -5.72 -13.98
N GLY A 100 -4.63 -6.51 -14.86
CA GLY A 100 -5.14 -6.07 -16.16
C GLY A 100 -6.32 -5.10 -16.09
N GLU A 101 -7.06 -5.05 -14.97
CA GLU A 101 -8.20 -4.13 -14.77
C GLU A 101 -7.74 -2.68 -14.59
N PHE A 102 -6.49 -2.46 -14.20
CA PHE A 102 -5.95 -1.14 -13.91
C PHE A 102 -5.19 -0.56 -15.11
N ALA A 103 -5.49 0.69 -15.43
CA ALA A 103 -4.69 1.46 -16.38
C ALA A 103 -3.27 1.67 -15.82
N GLY A 104 -2.24 1.46 -16.63
CA GLY A 104 -0.84 1.64 -16.19
C GLY A 104 -0.52 3.06 -15.71
N SER A 105 -1.27 4.06 -16.17
CA SER A 105 -1.18 5.45 -15.73
C SER A 105 -1.89 5.71 -14.39
N SER A 106 -2.68 4.78 -13.88
CA SER A 106 -3.45 4.94 -12.63
C SER A 106 -2.82 4.25 -11.41
N ILE A 107 -1.79 3.42 -11.62
CA ILE A 107 -1.16 2.64 -10.55
C ILE A 107 0.36 2.74 -10.59
N SER A 108 0.96 2.74 -9.40
CA SER A 108 2.41 2.70 -9.23
C SER A 108 2.80 1.66 -8.19
N PHE A 109 4.10 1.37 -8.10
CA PHE A 109 4.60 0.29 -7.27
C PHE A 109 5.84 0.71 -6.48
N THR A 110 6.01 0.12 -5.30
CA THR A 110 7.29 0.12 -4.59
C THR A 110 7.72 -1.31 -4.28
N TYR A 111 9.01 -1.57 -4.37
CA TYR A 111 9.55 -2.90 -4.03
C TYR A 111 9.75 -3.00 -2.51
N GLY A 112 8.65 -3.27 -1.82
CA GLY A 112 8.50 -3.10 -0.38
C GLY A 112 7.38 -2.11 -0.04
N ASP A 113 7.04 -2.06 1.24
CA ASP A 113 6.20 -0.99 1.81
C ASP A 113 6.81 0.38 1.51
N LEU A 114 5.98 1.39 1.27
CA LEU A 114 6.43 2.74 0.91
C LEU A 114 7.37 3.35 1.97
N PHE A 115 7.11 3.10 3.26
CA PHE A 115 7.91 3.67 4.36
C PHE A 115 9.36 3.20 4.31
N PRO A 116 9.68 1.89 4.43
CA PRO A 116 11.05 1.42 4.34
C PRO A 116 11.64 1.66 2.96
N THR A 117 10.87 1.55 1.88
CA THR A 117 11.39 1.82 0.52
C THR A 117 11.97 3.22 0.41
N MET A 118 11.32 4.23 1.00
CA MET A 118 11.72 5.62 0.89
C MET A 118 12.68 6.10 1.99
N ARG A 119 12.93 5.30 3.04
CA ARG A 119 13.63 5.76 4.25
C ARG A 119 14.73 4.82 4.74
N TYR A 120 14.69 3.54 4.38
CA TYR A 120 15.69 2.56 4.81
C TYR A 120 16.90 2.59 3.88
N LYS A 121 18.09 2.87 4.44
CA LYS A 121 19.33 3.11 3.69
C LYS A 121 20.24 1.88 3.72
N ASP A 122 19.96 0.91 2.86
CA ASP A 122 20.78 -0.31 2.70
C ASP A 122 21.44 -0.42 1.31
N GLY A 123 21.34 0.63 0.49
CA GLY A 123 21.98 0.69 -0.82
C GLY A 123 21.38 -0.25 -1.86
N LYS A 124 20.27 -0.93 -1.57
CA LYS A 124 19.62 -1.82 -2.54
C LYS A 124 19.10 -1.00 -3.73
N PRO A 125 19.24 -1.51 -4.97
CA PRO A 125 18.96 -0.74 -6.19
C PRO A 125 17.48 -0.40 -6.38
N TYR A 126 16.61 -1.02 -5.58
CA TYR A 126 15.17 -0.82 -5.62
C TYR A 126 14.60 0.10 -4.54
N ARG A 127 15.47 0.76 -3.76
CA ARG A 127 15.10 1.78 -2.78
C ARG A 127 14.81 3.11 -3.45
N GLU A 128 14.15 3.99 -2.70
CA GLU A 128 13.95 5.41 -3.01
C GLU A 128 13.32 5.67 -4.39
N ASN A 129 12.55 4.72 -4.90
CA ASN A 129 11.99 4.78 -6.24
C ASN A 129 10.55 4.27 -6.26
N VAL A 130 9.79 4.74 -7.24
CA VAL A 130 8.46 4.27 -7.59
C VAL A 130 8.51 3.70 -9.00
N TYR A 131 7.86 2.58 -9.22
CA TYR A 131 7.88 1.86 -10.48
C TYR A 131 6.54 1.95 -11.20
N THR A 132 6.58 2.03 -12.51
CA THR A 132 5.44 1.79 -13.40
C THR A 132 5.17 0.29 -13.52
N LYS A 133 4.02 -0.06 -14.11
CA LYS A 133 3.63 -1.45 -14.37
C LYS A 133 4.69 -2.24 -15.15
N ARG A 134 5.33 -1.63 -16.16
CA ARG A 134 6.40 -2.28 -16.93
C ARG A 134 7.67 -2.45 -16.09
N GLU A 135 8.09 -1.40 -15.37
CA GLU A 135 9.33 -1.46 -14.61
C GLU A 135 9.25 -2.45 -13.43
N ILE A 136 8.08 -2.59 -12.79
CA ILE A 136 7.93 -3.55 -11.69
C ILE A 136 7.99 -5.00 -12.19
N GLU A 137 7.48 -5.29 -13.40
CA GLU A 137 7.61 -6.60 -14.04
C GLU A 137 9.10 -6.96 -14.26
N GLU A 138 9.89 -6.02 -14.77
CA GLU A 138 11.34 -6.19 -14.94
C GLU A 138 12.08 -6.35 -13.61
N LEU A 139 11.60 -5.70 -12.56
CA LEU A 139 12.20 -5.78 -11.22
C LEU A 139 11.89 -7.13 -10.57
N ILE A 140 10.66 -7.62 -10.69
CA ILE A 140 10.24 -8.95 -10.25
C ILE A 140 11.03 -10.03 -10.99
N ALA A 141 11.22 -9.90 -12.31
CA ALA A 141 12.01 -10.85 -13.08
C ALA A 141 13.48 -10.94 -12.60
N ARG A 142 14.04 -9.84 -12.10
CA ARG A 142 15.44 -9.78 -11.62
C ARG A 142 15.61 -10.21 -10.17
N HIS A 143 14.69 -9.84 -9.29
CA HIS A 143 14.84 -9.98 -7.84
C HIS A 143 13.84 -10.95 -7.19
N GLY A 144 12.85 -11.42 -7.94
CA GLY A 144 11.76 -12.25 -7.43
C GLY A 144 10.70 -11.45 -6.66
N LEU A 145 9.75 -12.17 -6.06
CA LEU A 145 8.76 -11.60 -5.16
C LEU A 145 9.26 -11.68 -3.71
N PRO A 146 9.26 -10.59 -2.92
CA PRO A 146 9.63 -10.63 -1.50
C PRO A 146 8.87 -11.66 -0.68
N GLN A 147 7.62 -11.94 -1.03
CA GLN A 147 6.82 -13.01 -0.40
C GLN A 147 7.44 -14.41 -0.55
N GLN A 148 8.30 -14.62 -1.54
CA GLN A 148 8.93 -15.91 -1.82
C GLN A 148 10.35 -15.99 -1.25
N TRP A 149 11.18 -14.94 -1.45
CA TRP A 149 12.58 -14.97 -1.03
C TRP A 149 12.82 -14.35 0.36
N ASN A 150 11.89 -13.57 0.90
CA ASN A 150 11.95 -12.95 2.22
C ASN A 150 10.64 -13.14 3.04
N PRO A 151 10.06 -14.34 3.09
CA PRO A 151 8.74 -14.55 3.69
C PRO A 151 8.70 -14.17 5.17
N ASP A 152 9.82 -14.25 5.88
CA ASP A 152 10.00 -13.98 7.31
C ASP A 152 10.67 -12.63 7.61
N GLY A 153 11.09 -11.89 6.58
CA GLY A 153 11.65 -10.54 6.74
C GLY A 153 13.10 -10.48 7.21
N GLN A 154 13.83 -11.60 7.24
CA GLN A 154 15.23 -11.62 7.68
C GLN A 154 16.19 -10.95 6.69
N GLY A 155 15.86 -10.93 5.41
CA GLY A 155 16.67 -10.35 4.32
C GLY A 155 16.49 -8.85 4.13
N GLY A 156 15.68 -8.18 4.96
CA GLY A 156 15.34 -6.77 4.86
C GLY A 156 13.87 -6.48 5.14
N PRO A 157 13.47 -5.20 5.16
CA PRO A 157 12.10 -4.79 5.50
C PRO A 157 11.04 -5.16 4.46
N GLU A 158 11.42 -5.45 3.21
CA GLU A 158 10.50 -5.83 2.14
C GLU A 158 10.00 -7.26 2.31
N ARG A 159 8.70 -7.39 2.56
CA ARG A 159 8.01 -8.69 2.61
C ARG A 159 6.94 -8.83 1.53
N TYR A 160 6.66 -7.76 0.79
CA TYR A 160 5.77 -7.72 -0.35
C TYR A 160 6.15 -6.58 -1.30
N ILE A 161 5.61 -6.58 -2.51
CA ILE A 161 5.60 -5.41 -3.40
C ILE A 161 4.29 -4.67 -3.16
N GLU A 162 4.39 -3.40 -2.79
CA GLU A 162 3.22 -2.54 -2.55
C GLU A 162 2.77 -1.90 -3.86
N VAL A 163 1.45 -1.82 -4.05
CA VAL A 163 0.81 -1.09 -5.13
C VAL A 163 0.11 0.14 -4.57
N GLN A 164 0.37 1.28 -5.18
CA GLN A 164 -0.35 2.52 -4.95
C GLN A 164 -1.35 2.72 -6.10
N VAL A 165 -2.66 2.63 -5.79
CA VAL A 165 -3.76 2.83 -6.73
C VAL A 165 -4.27 4.26 -6.61
N TRP A 166 -4.08 5.06 -7.66
CA TRP A 166 -4.36 6.50 -7.69
C TRP A 166 -5.67 6.87 -8.40
N ASP A 167 -6.49 5.87 -8.76
CA ASP A 167 -7.81 6.03 -9.34
C ASP A 167 -8.74 4.97 -8.73
N ASP A 168 -9.85 5.40 -8.15
CA ASP A 168 -10.79 4.52 -7.47
C ASP A 168 -11.80 3.85 -8.41
N ALA A 169 -11.81 4.16 -9.71
CA ALA A 169 -12.81 3.66 -10.65
C ALA A 169 -12.96 2.12 -10.64
N VAL A 170 -11.84 1.39 -10.55
CA VAL A 170 -11.84 -0.08 -10.42
C VAL A 170 -12.30 -0.51 -9.03
N LEU A 171 -11.90 0.23 -7.98
CA LEU A 171 -12.13 -0.10 -6.59
C LEU A 171 -13.58 0.12 -6.16
N ARG A 172 -14.30 1.06 -6.77
CA ARG A 172 -15.71 1.36 -6.47
C ARG A 172 -16.64 0.15 -6.59
N ARG A 173 -16.30 -0.84 -7.42
CA ARG A 173 -17.06 -2.11 -7.55
C ARG A 173 -17.02 -2.97 -6.29
N TYR A 174 -16.08 -2.67 -5.39
CA TYR A 174 -15.76 -3.46 -4.20
C TYR A 174 -15.94 -2.67 -2.91
N MET A 175 -16.08 -1.33 -3.00
CA MET A 175 -16.35 -0.49 -1.84
C MET A 175 -17.77 -0.78 -1.32
N PRO A 176 -17.99 -0.70 0.01
CA PRO A 176 -19.33 -0.74 0.57
C PRO A 176 -20.20 0.33 -0.09
N LEU A 177 -21.46 0.01 -0.39
CA LEU A 177 -22.44 1.03 -0.77
C LEU A 177 -22.56 2.02 0.40
N GLU A 178 -22.36 3.30 0.15
CA GLU A 178 -22.67 4.33 1.14
C GLU A 178 -24.17 4.28 1.41
N SER A 179 -24.53 4.02 2.67
CA SER A 179 -25.90 3.99 3.18
C SER A 179 -26.44 5.40 3.41
#